data_AF-A0A831Z6P5-F1
#
_entry.id   AF-A0A831Z6P5-F1
#
_cell.length_a   1.000
_cell.length_b   1.000
_cell.length_c   1.000
_cell.angle_alpha   90.00
_cell.angle_beta   90.00
_cell.angle_gamma   90.00
#
_symmetry.space_group_name_H-M   'P 1'
#
loop_
_entity.id
_entity.type
_entity.pdbx_description
1 polymer ?
#
loop_
_entity_poly.entity_id
_entity_poly.type
_entity_poly.pdbx_seq_one_letter_code
_entity_poly.pdbx_strand_id
1 'polypeptide(L)'
;MPDINLIKIENKFNNNFWYFLNPKNWHKKNYTKDNVNILFVDDLDMPVVDNLKKNGYRVKKVKDIKNIDDADVKNSQIIFVDFDGVGKFVSPLHQGAGLVRELKVRYEKSKYIVLYTAEPSMPTDTTMNELFNIADDRMRKDDDVTDFVDQIREGLKKLK
;
A
#
# COMPACT_ATOMS: atom_id res chain seq x y z
N MET A 1 30.11 36.40 -32.48
CA MET A 1 29.78 34.96 -32.67
C MET A 1 29.13 34.49 -31.38
N PRO A 2 27.88 34.00 -31.38
CA PRO A 2 27.29 33.47 -30.15
C PRO A 2 27.66 32.00 -30.01
N ASP A 3 28.42 31.67 -28.96
CA ASP A 3 28.57 30.31 -28.45
C ASP A 3 27.26 29.89 -27.79
N ILE A 4 26.33 29.40 -28.60
CA ILE A 4 25.05 28.88 -28.11
C ILE A 4 25.29 27.45 -27.59
N ASN A 5 25.57 27.34 -26.29
CA ASN A 5 25.04 26.32 -25.37
C ASN A 5 24.88 24.87 -25.88
N LEU A 6 25.81 24.31 -26.67
CA LEU A 6 25.76 22.89 -27.08
C LEU A 6 25.70 21.94 -25.87
N ILE A 7 26.43 22.28 -24.80
CA ILE A 7 26.53 21.46 -23.58
C ILE A 7 25.20 21.37 -22.81
N LYS A 8 24.34 22.40 -22.89
CA LYS A 8 23.00 22.35 -22.25
C LYS A 8 22.00 21.51 -23.05
N ILE A 9 22.17 21.40 -24.36
CA ILE A 9 21.26 20.62 -25.23
C ILE A 9 21.55 19.13 -25.08
N GLU A 10 22.82 18.72 -25.02
CA GLU A 10 23.21 17.31 -24.85
C GLU A 10 22.76 16.71 -23.52
N ASN A 11 22.86 17.45 -22.41
CA ASN A 11 22.45 16.97 -21.08
C ASN A 11 20.93 16.73 -20.96
N LYS A 12 20.12 17.43 -21.75
CA LYS A 12 18.65 17.28 -21.72
C LYS A 12 18.17 16.11 -22.60
N PHE A 13 18.89 15.81 -23.68
CA PHE A 13 18.62 14.66 -24.55
C PHE A 13 19.06 13.33 -23.92
N ASN A 14 20.25 13.29 -23.30
CA ASN A 14 20.80 12.04 -22.76
C ASN A 14 19.97 11.46 -21.61
N ASN A 15 19.54 12.28 -20.64
CA ASN A 15 18.86 11.77 -19.44
C ASN A 15 17.52 11.08 -19.74
N ASN A 16 16.78 11.55 -20.76
CA ASN A 16 15.53 10.91 -21.17
C ASN A 16 15.81 9.68 -22.05
N PHE A 17 16.78 9.76 -22.97
CA PHE A 17 17.09 8.67 -23.89
C PHE A 17 17.55 7.39 -23.17
N TRP A 18 18.42 7.50 -22.17
CA TRP A 18 18.87 6.36 -21.37
C TRP A 18 17.77 5.77 -20.47
N TYR A 19 16.79 6.58 -20.03
CA TYR A 19 15.62 6.10 -19.27
C TYR A 19 14.70 5.21 -20.12
N PHE A 20 14.50 5.57 -21.39
CA PHE A 20 13.69 4.79 -22.34
C PHE A 20 14.38 3.50 -22.83
N LEU A 21 15.71 3.43 -22.78
CA LEU A 21 16.50 2.26 -23.19
C LEU A 21 16.75 1.24 -22.08
N ASN A 22 16.31 1.50 -20.85
CA ASN A 22 16.41 0.54 -19.76
C ASN A 22 15.19 -0.40 -19.76
N PRO A 23 15.32 -1.68 -20.14
CA PRO A 23 14.20 -2.61 -20.20
C PRO A 23 13.51 -2.87 -18.86
N LYS A 24 14.17 -2.54 -17.73
CA LYS A 24 13.53 -2.55 -16.41
C LYS A 24 12.43 -1.49 -16.26
N ASN A 25 12.50 -0.38 -17.00
CA ASN A 25 11.51 0.70 -16.94
C ASN A 25 10.29 0.44 -17.83
N TRP A 26 10.37 -0.53 -18.75
CA TRP A 26 9.27 -0.88 -19.67
C TRP A 26 8.11 -1.63 -19.01
N HIS A 27 8.21 -1.99 -17.73
CA HIS A 27 7.20 -2.77 -17.01
C HIS A 27 6.65 -2.10 -15.75
N LYS A 28 6.82 -0.78 -15.60
CA LYS A 28 6.21 -0.05 -14.48
C LYS A 28 4.69 0.02 -14.70
N LYS A 29 3.96 -0.82 -13.97
CA LYS A 29 2.51 -0.92 -14.08
C LYS A 29 1.87 0.33 -13.49
N ASN A 30 1.23 1.13 -14.33
CA ASN A 30 0.53 2.33 -13.91
C ASN A 30 -0.81 1.96 -13.27
N TYR A 31 -0.84 1.95 -11.94
CA TYR A 31 -2.09 1.77 -11.21
C TYR A 31 -2.90 3.07 -11.19
N THR A 32 -4.19 2.96 -11.46
CA THR A 32 -5.20 4.02 -11.39
C THR A 32 -6.37 3.51 -10.56
N LYS A 33 -7.31 4.41 -10.22
CA LYS A 33 -8.56 4.04 -9.55
C LYS A 33 -9.27 2.86 -10.24
N ASP A 34 -9.24 2.82 -11.56
CA ASP A 34 -10.00 1.84 -12.34
C ASP A 34 -9.37 0.45 -12.40
N ASN A 35 -8.09 0.29 -12.05
CA ASN A 35 -7.39 -0.99 -12.16
C ASN A 35 -6.72 -1.47 -10.86
N VAL A 36 -6.71 -0.64 -9.82
CA VAL A 36 -6.17 -0.98 -8.51
C VAL A 36 -7.17 -1.85 -7.75
N ASN A 37 -6.72 -2.98 -7.24
CA ASN A 37 -7.49 -3.81 -6.33
C ASN A 37 -7.05 -3.53 -4.88
N ILE A 38 -8.04 -3.32 -4.02
CA ILE A 38 -7.85 -2.95 -2.63
C ILE A 38 -8.39 -4.07 -1.74
N LEU A 39 -7.58 -4.49 -0.77
CA LEU A 39 -7.96 -5.52 0.19
C LEU A 39 -8.00 -4.94 1.60
N PHE A 40 -9.08 -5.20 2.32
CA PHE A 40 -9.18 -5.00 3.76
C PHE A 40 -9.13 -6.36 4.47
N VAL A 41 -8.25 -6.48 5.45
CA VAL A 41 -8.14 -7.64 6.33
C VAL A 41 -8.57 -7.18 7.72
N ASP A 42 -9.81 -7.50 8.09
CA ASP A 42 -10.44 -7.07 9.34
C ASP A 42 -11.47 -8.12 9.77
N ASP A 43 -11.45 -8.54 11.04
CA ASP A 43 -12.43 -9.49 11.56
C ASP A 43 -13.77 -8.84 11.91
N LEU A 44 -13.83 -7.51 12.01
CA LEU A 44 -15.02 -6.70 12.29
C LEU A 44 -15.64 -6.10 11.02
N ASP A 45 -16.95 -5.86 11.05
CA ASP A 45 -17.65 -5.22 9.95
C ASP A 45 -17.28 -3.75 9.81
N MET A 46 -17.10 -3.32 8.55
CA MET A 46 -16.45 -2.05 8.25
C MET A 46 -17.24 -1.27 7.19
N PRO A 47 -18.11 -0.32 7.61
CA PRO A 47 -19.00 0.40 6.70
C PRO A 47 -18.30 1.14 5.56
N VAL A 48 -17.05 1.57 5.77
CA VAL A 48 -16.26 2.27 4.74
C VAL A 48 -16.02 1.43 3.49
N VAL A 49 -15.96 0.09 3.60
CA VAL A 49 -15.82 -0.79 2.42
C VAL A 49 -16.97 -0.59 1.45
N ASP A 50 -18.20 -0.48 1.95
CA ASP A 50 -19.37 -0.32 1.10
C ASP A 50 -19.45 1.09 0.51
N ASN A 51 -19.01 2.11 1.25
CA ASN A 51 -18.89 3.46 0.73
C ASN A 51 -17.83 3.55 -0.38
N LEU A 52 -16.67 2.91 -0.21
CA LEU A 52 -15.63 2.85 -1.25
C LEU A 52 -16.13 2.10 -2.50
N LYS A 53 -16.85 0.98 -2.34
CA LYS A 53 -17.49 0.29 -3.47
C LYS A 53 -18.48 1.19 -4.21
N LYS A 54 -19.36 1.90 -3.49
CA LYS A 54 -20.30 2.88 -4.08
C LYS A 54 -19.58 3.99 -4.84
N ASN A 55 -18.39 4.37 -4.37
CA ASN A 55 -17.52 5.34 -5.03
C ASN A 55 -16.69 4.74 -6.19
N GLY A 56 -16.94 3.50 -6.60
CA GLY A 56 -16.34 2.87 -7.78
C GLY A 56 -14.95 2.25 -7.54
N TYR A 57 -14.54 2.07 -6.29
CA TYR A 57 -13.29 1.36 -5.98
C TYR A 57 -13.48 -0.16 -6.02
N ARG A 58 -12.48 -0.88 -6.51
CA ARG A 58 -12.43 -2.36 -6.48
C ARG A 58 -11.93 -2.82 -5.11
N VAL A 59 -12.84 -2.91 -4.15
CA VAL A 59 -12.53 -3.26 -2.76
C VAL A 59 -13.08 -4.62 -2.38
N LYS A 60 -12.25 -5.44 -1.75
CA LYS A 60 -12.64 -6.67 -1.07
C LYS A 60 -12.30 -6.59 0.42
N LYS A 61 -13.16 -7.18 1.26
CA LYS A 61 -12.88 -7.43 2.68
C LYS A 61 -12.77 -8.94 2.89
N VAL A 62 -11.78 -9.36 3.67
CA VAL A 62 -11.67 -10.72 4.22
C VAL A 62 -11.52 -10.64 5.73
N LYS A 63 -11.97 -11.67 6.44
CA LYS A 63 -11.90 -11.71 7.91
C LYS A 63 -10.49 -11.99 8.44
N ASP A 64 -9.71 -12.75 7.69
CA ASP A 64 -8.34 -13.11 8.08
C ASP A 64 -7.58 -13.61 6.84
N ILE A 65 -6.25 -13.59 6.91
CA ILE A 65 -5.33 -14.17 5.93
C ILE A 65 -4.65 -15.39 6.54
N LYS A 66 -4.91 -16.56 5.93
CA LYS A 66 -4.30 -17.82 6.37
C LYS A 66 -2.92 -18.07 5.74
N ASN A 67 -2.68 -17.47 4.59
CA ASN A 67 -1.46 -17.66 3.81
C ASN A 67 -1.09 -16.37 3.08
N ILE A 68 0.15 -15.94 3.19
CA ILE A 68 0.70 -14.75 2.51
C ILE A 68 0.59 -14.84 0.97
N ASP A 69 0.53 -16.06 0.44
CA ASP A 69 0.38 -16.35 -0.98
C ASP A 69 -1.08 -16.55 -1.42
N ASP A 70 -2.06 -16.18 -0.58
CA ASP A 70 -3.50 -16.19 -0.93
C ASP A 70 -3.78 -15.36 -2.19
N ALA A 71 -4.75 -15.80 -2.99
CA ALA A 71 -5.15 -15.13 -4.22
C ALA A 71 -5.60 -13.68 -3.97
N ASP A 72 -6.30 -13.40 -2.86
CA ASP A 72 -6.75 -12.05 -2.52
C ASP A 72 -5.58 -11.11 -2.22
N VAL A 73 -4.58 -11.62 -1.52
CA VAL A 73 -3.33 -10.89 -1.25
C VAL A 73 -2.57 -10.67 -2.54
N LYS A 74 -2.38 -11.70 -3.36
CA LYS A 74 -1.63 -11.59 -4.63
C LYS A 74 -2.26 -10.59 -5.59
N ASN A 75 -3.59 -10.62 -5.71
CA ASN A 75 -4.33 -9.80 -6.67
C ASN A 75 -4.52 -8.34 -6.22
N SER A 76 -4.35 -8.03 -4.94
CA SER A 76 -4.43 -6.66 -4.41
C SER A 76 -3.10 -5.90 -4.53
N GLN A 77 -3.21 -4.58 -4.60
CA GLN A 77 -2.06 -3.67 -4.65
C GLN A 77 -1.99 -2.80 -3.40
N ILE A 78 -3.15 -2.42 -2.88
CA ILE A 78 -3.27 -1.67 -1.63
C ILE A 78 -3.94 -2.61 -0.63
N ILE A 79 -3.32 -2.79 0.53
CA ILE A 79 -3.82 -3.67 1.58
C ILE A 79 -3.92 -2.88 2.87
N PHE A 80 -5.12 -2.81 3.42
CA PHE A 80 -5.39 -2.32 4.76
C PHE A 80 -5.45 -3.54 5.69
N VAL A 81 -4.66 -3.53 6.75
CA VAL A 81 -4.57 -4.61 7.73
C VAL A 81 -4.94 -4.07 9.09
N ASP A 82 -5.96 -4.66 9.71
CA ASP A 82 -6.30 -4.35 11.10
C ASP A 82 -5.12 -4.68 11.99
N PHE A 83 -4.85 -3.85 12.99
CA PHE A 83 -3.73 -4.03 13.91
C PHE A 83 -3.86 -5.31 14.74
N ASP A 84 -5.07 -5.59 15.23
CA ASP A 84 -5.39 -6.74 16.08
C ASP A 84 -6.47 -7.60 15.39
N GLY A 85 -6.70 -8.82 15.88
CA GLY A 85 -7.81 -9.67 15.42
C GLY A 85 -7.53 -10.46 14.14
N VAL A 86 -6.53 -10.08 13.33
CA VAL A 86 -6.20 -10.71 12.04
C VAL A 86 -4.77 -11.24 11.98
N GLY A 87 -4.41 -11.96 10.92
CA GLY A 87 -3.09 -12.56 10.76
C GLY A 87 -2.80 -13.71 11.72
N LYS A 88 -3.82 -14.27 12.40
CA LYS A 88 -3.66 -15.23 13.50
C LYS A 88 -3.00 -16.55 13.07
N PHE A 89 -3.08 -16.90 11.79
CA PHE A 89 -2.42 -18.08 11.22
C PHE A 89 -0.98 -17.82 10.76
N VAL A 90 -0.65 -16.57 10.42
CA VAL A 90 0.66 -16.17 9.91
C VAL A 90 1.56 -15.74 11.08
N SER A 91 1.03 -14.95 12.00
CA SER A 91 1.73 -14.47 13.19
C SER A 91 0.78 -14.50 14.38
N PRO A 92 0.62 -15.64 15.06
CA PRO A 92 -0.31 -15.75 16.19
C PRO A 92 -0.02 -14.75 17.32
N LEU A 93 1.26 -14.41 17.53
CA LEU A 93 1.70 -13.52 18.60
C LEU A 93 1.53 -12.03 18.26
N HIS A 94 1.84 -11.65 17.02
CA HIS A 94 1.85 -10.24 16.59
C HIS A 94 0.70 -9.88 15.66
N GLN A 95 -0.18 -10.84 15.35
CA GLN A 95 -1.43 -10.66 14.62
C GLN A 95 -1.27 -9.81 13.36
N GLY A 96 -2.07 -8.75 13.21
CA GLY A 96 -2.06 -7.90 12.04
C GLY A 96 -0.74 -7.21 11.78
N ALA A 97 -0.08 -6.74 12.84
CA ALA A 97 1.27 -6.20 12.75
C ALA A 97 2.30 -7.25 12.23
N GLY A 98 2.21 -8.48 12.72
CA GLY A 98 3.03 -9.59 12.22
C GLY A 98 2.71 -9.95 10.77
N LEU A 99 1.44 -9.90 10.38
CA LEU A 99 1.00 -10.10 8.99
C LEU A 99 1.59 -9.02 8.07
N VAL A 100 1.55 -7.74 8.47
CA VAL A 100 2.19 -6.64 7.72
C VAL A 100 3.67 -6.93 7.50
N ARG A 101 4.39 -7.35 8.54
CA ARG A 101 5.81 -7.70 8.42
C ARG A 101 6.05 -8.76 7.35
N GLU A 102 5.33 -9.87 7.40
CA GLU A 102 5.47 -10.95 6.43
C GLU A 102 5.07 -10.52 5.01
N LEU A 103 4.03 -9.70 4.86
CA LEU A 103 3.66 -9.13 3.57
C LEU A 103 4.75 -8.21 3.00
N LYS A 104 5.39 -7.38 3.84
CA LYS A 104 6.48 -6.49 3.41
C LYS A 104 7.74 -7.28 3.05
N VAL A 105 8.06 -8.34 3.78
CA VAL A 105 9.16 -9.26 3.41
C VAL A 105 8.87 -9.94 2.07
N ARG A 106 7.64 -10.40 1.85
CA ARG A 106 7.28 -11.14 0.63
C ARG A 106 7.16 -10.27 -0.63
N TYR A 107 6.52 -9.12 -0.51
CA TYR A 107 6.08 -8.31 -1.64
C TYR A 107 6.80 -6.95 -1.74
N GLU A 108 7.61 -6.59 -0.76
CA GLU A 108 8.45 -5.39 -0.73
C GLU A 108 7.70 -4.12 -1.20
N LYS A 109 8.10 -3.57 -2.36
CA LYS A 109 7.55 -2.34 -2.95
C LYS A 109 6.42 -2.59 -3.95
N SER A 110 6.06 -3.84 -4.21
CA SER A 110 5.00 -4.18 -5.17
C SER A 110 3.58 -3.96 -4.63
N LYS A 111 3.46 -3.73 -3.31
CA LYS A 111 2.22 -3.47 -2.59
C LYS A 111 2.40 -2.30 -1.63
N TYR A 112 1.33 -1.55 -1.44
CA TYR A 112 1.23 -0.50 -0.44
C TYR A 112 0.38 -1.00 0.72
N ILE A 113 0.95 -1.04 1.91
CA ILE A 113 0.34 -1.68 3.07
C ILE A 113 0.11 -0.66 4.17
N VAL A 114 -1.14 -0.52 4.58
CA VAL A 114 -1.59 0.40 5.62
C VAL A 114 -2.02 -0.42 6.83
N LEU A 115 -1.44 -0.13 7.99
CA LEU A 115 -1.83 -0.73 9.26
C LEU A 115 -2.79 0.20 9.98
N TYR A 116 -3.95 -0.27 10.40
CA TYR A 116 -4.97 0.62 10.98
C TYR A 116 -5.60 0.05 12.24
N THR A 117 -6.06 0.93 13.12
CA THR A 117 -6.51 0.58 14.47
C THR A 117 -7.71 1.42 14.91
N ALA A 118 -8.58 0.86 15.75
CA ALA A 118 -9.60 1.61 16.48
C ALA A 118 -9.08 2.17 17.81
N GLU A 119 -7.88 1.78 18.24
CA GLU A 119 -7.33 2.23 19.53
C GLU A 119 -7.11 3.76 19.48
N PRO A 120 -7.66 4.52 20.46
CA PRO A 120 -7.59 5.98 20.46
C PRO A 120 -6.16 6.50 20.64
N SER A 121 -5.28 5.70 21.23
CA SER A 121 -3.85 5.98 21.31
C SER A 121 -3.06 4.88 20.63
N MET A 122 -2.22 5.25 19.68
CA MET A 122 -1.27 4.31 19.11
C MET A 122 -0.27 3.87 20.20
N PRO A 123 0.03 2.57 20.33
CA PRO A 123 0.97 2.06 21.32
C PRO A 123 2.28 2.86 21.30
N THR A 124 2.68 3.36 22.47
CA THR A 124 3.92 4.14 22.63
C THR A 124 5.12 3.26 23.02
N ASP A 125 4.90 1.97 23.30
CA ASP A 125 6.00 1.05 23.53
C ASP A 125 6.85 0.88 22.26
N THR A 126 8.14 0.63 22.46
CA THR A 126 9.13 0.62 21.37
C THR A 126 8.86 -0.48 20.36
N THR A 127 8.41 -1.65 20.81
CA THR A 127 8.16 -2.82 19.95
C THR A 127 6.95 -2.61 19.04
N MET A 128 5.87 -2.04 19.55
CA MET A 128 4.69 -1.75 18.75
C MET A 128 4.94 -0.59 17.80
N ASN A 129 5.70 0.44 18.20
CA ASN A 129 6.15 1.48 17.28
C ASN A 129 6.99 0.93 16.13
N GLU A 130 7.91 -0.01 16.41
CA GLU A 130 8.68 -0.69 15.36
C GLU A 130 7.77 -1.44 14.38
N LEU A 131 6.74 -2.13 14.88
CA LEU A 131 5.77 -2.83 14.06
C LEU A 131 4.94 -1.89 13.17
N PHE A 132 4.53 -0.73 13.69
CA PHE A 132 3.87 0.31 12.88
C PHE A 132 4.80 0.89 11.82
N ASN A 133 6.10 1.01 12.10
CA ASN A 133 7.08 1.54 11.15
C ASN A 133 7.40 0.59 9.98
N ILE A 134 6.95 -0.68 10.02
CA ILE A 134 7.14 -1.63 8.92
C ILE A 134 6.12 -1.38 7.79
N ALA A 135 4.91 -0.91 8.14
CA ALA A 135 3.90 -0.55 7.17
C ALA A 135 4.35 0.63 6.31
N ASP A 136 3.76 0.78 5.11
CA ASP A 136 3.99 1.99 4.32
C ASP A 136 3.30 3.20 4.94
N ASP A 137 2.23 2.97 5.71
CA ASP A 137 1.55 4.01 6.48
C ASP A 137 0.64 3.43 7.59
N ARG A 138 0.05 4.33 8.37
CA ARG A 138 -0.90 4.02 9.45
C ARG A 138 -2.15 4.89 9.39
N MET A 139 -3.28 4.35 9.87
CA MET A 139 -4.57 5.03 9.81
C MET A 139 -5.46 4.69 11.02
N ARG A 140 -6.45 5.54 11.35
CA ARG A 140 -7.47 5.19 12.36
C ARG A 140 -8.73 4.64 11.70
N LYS A 141 -9.40 3.73 12.39
CA LYS A 141 -10.63 3.08 11.89
C LYS A 141 -11.84 4.03 11.79
N ASP A 142 -11.86 5.07 12.60
CA ASP A 142 -12.95 6.05 12.67
C ASP A 142 -12.68 7.32 11.82
N ASP A 143 -11.60 7.33 11.04
CA ASP A 143 -11.35 8.35 10.03
C ASP A 143 -12.44 8.33 8.94
N ASP A 144 -12.66 9.47 8.27
CA ASP A 144 -13.73 9.61 7.28
C ASP A 144 -13.40 8.83 5.99
N VAL A 145 -14.42 8.49 5.21
CA VAL A 145 -14.25 7.89 3.88
C VAL A 145 -13.30 8.71 3.00
N THR A 146 -13.28 10.04 3.14
CA THR A 146 -12.33 10.91 2.41
C THR A 146 -10.88 10.61 2.77
N ASP A 147 -10.59 10.30 4.04
CA ASP A 147 -9.24 9.98 4.49
C ASP A 147 -8.78 8.64 3.90
N PHE A 148 -9.68 7.65 3.83
CA PHE A 148 -9.37 6.38 3.16
C PHE A 148 -9.09 6.59 1.66
N VAL A 149 -9.82 7.50 1.03
CA VAL A 149 -9.59 7.88 -0.37
C VAL A 149 -8.24 8.55 -0.56
N ASP A 150 -7.85 9.46 0.33
CA ASP A 150 -6.55 10.12 0.26
C ASP A 150 -5.41 9.14 0.52
N GLN A 151 -5.62 8.18 1.42
CA GLN A 151 -4.68 7.09 1.65
C GLN A 151 -4.49 6.18 0.42
N ILE A 152 -5.59 5.85 -0.26
CA ILE A 152 -5.55 5.10 -1.52
C ILE A 152 -4.79 5.90 -2.60
N ARG A 153 -5.02 7.21 -2.69
CA ARG A 153 -4.31 8.08 -3.64
C ARG A 153 -2.82 8.13 -3.35
N GLU A 154 -2.41 8.14 -2.09
CA GLU A 154 -1.01 8.08 -1.72
C GLU A 154 -0.38 6.74 -2.11
N GLY A 155 -1.07 5.63 -1.82
CA GLY A 155 -0.64 4.30 -2.26
C GLY A 155 -0.46 4.21 -3.78
N LEU A 156 -1.38 4.79 -4.56
CA LEU A 156 -1.26 4.87 -6.01
C LEU A 156 -0.03 5.67 -6.47
N LYS A 157 0.42 6.69 -5.74
CA LYS A 157 1.66 7.43 -6.07
C LYS A 157 2.90 6.59 -5.77
N LYS A 158 2.89 5.80 -4.69
CA LYS A 158 4.02 4.98 -4.25
C LYS A 158 4.21 3.72 -5.09
N LEU A 159 3.13 3.19 -5.67
CA LEU A 159 3.14 2.04 -6.58
C LEU A 159 3.60 2.37 -8.01
N LYS A 160 3.90 3.64 -8.29
CA LYS A 160 4.36 4.10 -9.60
C LYS A 160 5.80 3.77 -9.90
#